data_AF-A0AA37PZI2-F1
#
_entry.id   AF-A0AA37PZI2-F1
#
_cell.length_a   1.000
_cell.length_b   1.000
_cell.length_c   1.000
_cell.angle_alpha   90.00
_cell.angle_beta   90.00
_cell.angle_gamma   90.00
#
_symmetry.space_group_name_H-M   'P 1'
#
loop_
_entity.id
_entity.type
_entity.pdbx_description
1 polymer ?
#
loop_
_entity_poly.entity_id
_entity_poly.type
_entity_poly.pdbx_seq_one_letter_code
_entity_poly.pdbx_strand_id
1 'polypeptide(L)'
;MTLTARQQLVLAEVVAEIDVVLPGRDEGPRWDGLVLDIRNRLAARHRSALATGMEKPGPMLSSEQVAQILTQLCDKGLLVVARGADYTRRVRVTDAGRAALPLDG
;
A
#
# COMPACT_ATOMS: atom_id res chain seq x y z
N MET A 1 12.27 8.51 11.59
CA MET A 1 10.82 8.31 11.84
C MET A 1 10.56 6.81 11.88
N THR A 2 9.79 6.30 12.83
CA THR A 2 9.48 4.86 12.92
C THR A 2 8.05 4.60 12.44
N LEU A 3 7.88 3.68 11.49
CA LEU A 3 6.57 3.21 11.05
C LEU A 3 6.08 2.08 11.95
N THR A 4 4.77 2.02 12.21
CA THR A 4 4.17 0.85 12.85
C THR A 4 4.22 -0.36 11.91
N ALA A 5 4.19 -1.58 12.45
CA ALA A 5 4.16 -2.80 11.63
C ALA A 5 3.03 -2.80 10.58
N ARG A 6 1.85 -2.26 10.93
CA ARG A 6 0.73 -2.12 9.98
C ARG A 6 1.02 -1.12 8.87
N GLN A 7 1.63 0.02 9.19
CA GLN A 7 2.02 1.02 8.19
C GLN A 7 3.12 0.48 7.26
N GLN A 8 4.11 -0.24 7.80
CA GLN A 8 5.14 -0.90 6.99
C GLN A 8 4.52 -1.93 6.05
N LEU A 9 3.63 -2.78 6.57
CA LEU A 9 2.95 -3.80 5.77
C LEU A 9 2.13 -3.17 4.62
N VAL A 10 1.34 -2.13 4.90
CA VAL A 10 0.57 -1.42 3.86
C VAL A 10 1.50 -0.74 2.87
N LEU A 11 2.55 -0.05 3.34
CA LEU A 11 3.51 0.62 2.47
C LEU A 11 4.24 -0.36 1.53
N ALA A 12 4.61 -1.55 2.03
CA ALA A 12 5.23 -2.60 1.23
C ALA A 12 4.32 -3.06 0.09
N GLU A 13 3.03 -3.29 0.37
CA GLU A 13 2.06 -3.63 -0.67
C GLU A 13 1.86 -2.49 -1.69
N VAL A 14 1.87 -1.23 -1.23
CA VAL A 14 1.72 -0.07 -2.11
C VAL A 14 2.91 0.09 -3.04
N VAL A 15 4.13 -0.07 -2.52
CA VAL A 15 5.36 -0.08 -3.34
C VAL A 15 5.28 -1.21 -4.37
N ALA A 16 4.96 -2.42 -3.93
CA ALA A 16 4.87 -3.58 -4.81
C ALA A 16 3.79 -3.43 -5.90
N GLU A 17 2.68 -2.74 -5.63
CA GLU A 17 1.64 -2.46 -6.62
C GLU A 17 2.05 -1.33 -7.59
N ILE A 18 2.63 -0.24 -7.09
CA ILE A 18 2.95 0.94 -7.90
C ILE A 18 4.21 0.72 -8.76
N ASP A 19 5.16 -0.07 -8.28
CA ASP A 19 6.40 -0.37 -9.02
C ASP A 19 6.21 -1.43 -10.11
N VAL A 20 5.03 -2.07 -10.20
CA VAL A 20 4.70 -2.89 -11.37
C VAL A 20 4.62 -1.98 -12.60
N VAL A 21 5.62 -2.11 -13.48
CA VAL A 21 5.61 -1.45 -14.78
C VAL A 21 4.51 -2.09 -15.62
N LEU A 22 3.39 -1.39 -15.75
CA LEU A 22 2.28 -1.78 -16.61
C LEU A 22 2.36 -0.99 -17.93
N PRO A 23 2.48 -1.66 -19.09
CA PRO A 23 2.52 -0.97 -20.38
C PRO A 23 1.23 -0.16 -20.60
N GLY A 24 1.38 1.12 -20.96
CA GLY A 24 0.27 2.06 -21.16
C GLY A 24 -0.23 2.78 -19.90
N ARG A 25 0.42 2.58 -18.75
CA ARG A 25 0.11 3.28 -17.50
C ARG A 25 1.11 4.41 -17.23
N ASP A 26 0.80 5.62 -17.71
CA ASP A 26 1.63 6.81 -17.47
C ASP A 26 1.37 7.46 -16.09
N GLU A 27 0.26 7.08 -15.44
CA GLU A 27 -0.15 7.60 -14.13
C GLU A 27 -0.27 6.49 -13.08
N GLY A 28 -0.01 6.85 -11.82
CA GLY A 28 -0.22 5.94 -10.69
C GLY A 28 -1.68 5.47 -10.53
N PRO A 29 -1.93 4.48 -9.65
CA PRO A 29 -3.28 4.01 -9.37
C PRO A 29 -4.18 5.12 -8.84
N ARG A 30 -5.48 4.99 -9.14
CA ARG A 30 -6.52 5.78 -8.46
C ARG A 30 -6.55 5.41 -6.98
N TRP A 31 -6.80 6.38 -6.12
CA TRP A 31 -6.88 6.19 -4.66
C TRP A 31 -7.80 5.03 -4.27
N ASP A 32 -9.06 5.06 -4.71
CA ASP A 32 -10.05 4.05 -4.32
C ASP A 32 -9.69 2.65 -4.85
N GLY A 33 -9.13 2.58 -6.06
CA GLY A 33 -8.63 1.33 -6.64
C GLY A 33 -7.48 0.77 -5.81
N LEU A 34 -6.49 1.62 -5.47
CA LEU A 34 -5.36 1.23 -4.64
C LEU A 34 -5.83 0.71 -3.27
N VAL A 35 -6.74 1.41 -2.59
CA VAL A 35 -7.28 0.95 -1.30
C VAL A 35 -7.83 -0.47 -1.40
N LEU A 36 -8.63 -0.75 -2.44
CA LEU A 36 -9.22 -2.07 -2.66
C LEU A 36 -8.18 -3.14 -2.98
N ASP A 37 -7.24 -2.83 -3.88
CA ASP A 37 -6.20 -3.77 -4.31
C ASP A 37 -5.31 -4.17 -3.12
N ILE A 38 -4.87 -3.19 -2.33
CA ILE A 38 -4.06 -3.42 -1.14
C ILE A 38 -4.82 -4.24 -0.10
N ARG A 39 -6.08 -3.89 0.18
CA ARG A 39 -6.92 -4.70 1.08
C ARG A 39 -7.03 -6.15 0.61
N ASN A 40 -7.21 -6.38 -0.69
CA ASN A 40 -7.36 -7.72 -1.25
C ASN A 40 -6.06 -8.53 -1.19
N ARG A 41 -4.90 -7.92 -1.47
CA ARG A 41 -3.58 -8.54 -1.30
C ARG A 41 -3.34 -8.93 0.15
N LEU A 42 -3.63 -8.03 1.09
CA LEU A 42 -3.52 -8.30 2.53
C LEU A 42 -4.46 -9.42 3.00
N ALA A 43 -5.70 -9.44 2.51
CA ALA A 43 -6.64 -10.52 2.78
C ALA A 43 -6.15 -11.87 2.22
N ALA A 44 -5.53 -11.89 1.03
CA ALA A 44 -4.96 -13.09 0.45
C ALA A 44 -3.79 -13.63 1.29
N ARG A 45 -2.86 -12.75 1.70
CA ARG A 45 -1.77 -13.12 2.63
C ARG A 45 -2.29 -13.65 3.95
N HIS A 46 -3.27 -12.98 4.55
CA HIS A 46 -3.90 -13.42 5.79
C HIS A 46 -4.50 -14.83 5.66
N ARG A 47 -5.22 -15.11 4.56
CA ARG A 47 -5.76 -16.46 4.29
C ARG A 47 -4.67 -17.50 4.10
N SER A 48 -3.58 -17.16 3.41
CA SER A 48 -2.44 -18.06 3.20
C SER A 48 -1.72 -18.38 4.52
N ALA A 49 -1.53 -17.38 5.39
CA ALA A 49 -0.94 -17.58 6.72
C ALA A 49 -1.80 -18.50 7.60
N LEU A 50 -3.13 -18.29 7.61
CA LEU A 50 -4.06 -19.19 8.29
C LEU A 50 -4.00 -20.63 7.77
N ALA A 51 -3.88 -20.81 6.46
CA ALA A 51 -3.84 -22.13 5.83
C ALA A 51 -2.53 -22.88 6.08
N THR A 52 -1.41 -22.16 6.20
CA THR A 52 -0.07 -22.74 6.39
C THR A 52 0.34 -22.90 7.85
N GLY A 53 -0.35 -22.23 8.78
CA GLY A 53 -0.14 -22.37 10.23
C GLY A 53 1.22 -21.86 10.74
N MET A 54 2.06 -21.31 9.87
CA MET A 54 3.43 -20.87 10.20
C MET A 54 3.46 -19.55 10.98
N GLU A 55 2.39 -18.75 10.90
CA GLU A 55 2.30 -17.47 11.61
C GLU A 55 0.81 -17.17 11.90
N LYS A 56 0.46 -16.76 13.12
CA LYS A 56 -0.90 -16.25 13.40
C LYS A 56 -0.99 -14.85 12.80
N PRO A 57 -1.72 -14.65 11.69
CA PRO A 57 -1.83 -13.32 11.14
C PRO A 57 -2.55 -12.42 12.16
N GLY A 58 -2.11 -11.17 12.28
CA GLY A 58 -2.86 -10.14 13.01
C GLY A 58 -4.25 -9.93 12.38
N PRO A 59 -5.14 -9.13 13.02
CA PRO A 59 -6.49 -8.92 12.52
C PRO A 59 -6.48 -8.38 11.08
N MET A 60 -7.35 -8.93 10.25
CA MET A 60 -7.51 -8.53 8.86
C MET A 60 -7.94 -7.06 8.77
N LEU A 61 -7.24 -6.29 7.94
CA LEU A 61 -7.52 -4.87 7.76
C LEU A 61 -8.77 -4.67 6.88
N SER A 62 -9.68 -3.81 7.34
CA SER A 62 -10.81 -3.32 6.53
C SER A 62 -10.35 -2.29 5.49
N SER A 63 -11.17 -2.02 4.49
CA SER A 63 -10.87 -0.97 3.50
C SER A 63 -10.74 0.42 4.15
N GLU A 64 -11.55 0.72 5.17
CA GLU A 64 -11.43 1.97 5.94
C GLU A 64 -10.08 2.06 6.66
N GLN A 65 -9.64 0.97 7.29
CA GLN A 65 -8.34 0.95 7.97
C GLN A 65 -7.19 1.10 6.98
N VAL A 66 -7.27 0.47 5.80
CA VAL A 66 -6.28 0.66 4.73
C VAL A 66 -6.27 2.12 4.26
N ALA A 67 -7.45 2.72 4.00
CA ALA A 67 -7.55 4.12 3.60
C ALA A 67 -6.97 5.06 4.68
N GLN A 68 -7.26 4.83 5.95
CA GLN A 68 -6.71 5.61 7.05
C GLN A 68 -5.18 5.50 7.11
N ILE A 69 -4.63 4.30 6.93
CA ILE A 69 -3.17 4.10 6.90
C ILE A 69 -2.55 4.81 5.69
N LEU A 70 -3.16 4.72 4.50
CA LEU A 70 -2.68 5.43 3.32
C LEU A 70 -2.67 6.96 3.55
N THR A 71 -3.70 7.51 4.19
CA THR A 71 -3.73 8.93 4.55
C THR A 71 -2.57 9.28 5.48
N GLN A 72 -2.33 8.49 6.52
CA GLN A 72 -1.20 8.70 7.42
C GLN A 72 0.17 8.61 6.70
N LEU A 73 0.29 7.72 5.71
CA LEU A 73 1.50 7.62 4.89
C LEU A 73 1.68 8.84 3.97
N CYS A 74 0.59 9.45 3.49
CA CYS A 74 0.62 10.73 2.77
C CYS A 74 1.04 11.88 3.70
N ASP A 75 0.46 11.97 4.90
CA ASP A 75 0.78 13.00 5.89
C ASP A 75 2.26 12.93 6.32
N LYS A 76 2.85 11.73 6.28
CA LYS A 76 4.28 11.48 6.53
C LYS A 76 5.19 11.75 5.33
N GLY A 77 4.64 12.15 4.19
CA GLY A 77 5.38 12.42 2.96
C GLY A 77 5.92 11.17 2.25
N LEU A 78 5.44 9.97 2.61
CA LEU A 78 5.90 8.72 2.01
C LEU A 78 5.16 8.42 0.70
N LEU A 79 3.89 8.83 0.63
CA LEU A 79 3.06 8.78 -0.57
C LEU A 79 2.69 10.20 -0.97
N VAL A 80 2.52 10.42 -2.27
CA VAL A 80 1.96 11.67 -2.80
C VAL A 80 0.70 11.38 -3.58
N VAL A 81 -0.30 12.23 -3.38
CA VAL A 81 -1.54 12.19 -4.14
C VAL A 81 -1.56 13.40 -5.07
N ALA A 82 -1.57 13.14 -6.37
CA ALA A 82 -1.70 14.15 -7.41
C ALA A 82 -3.06 14.01 -8.10
N ARG A 83 -3.51 15.09 -8.76
CA ARG A 83 -4.69 15.03 -9.62
C ARG A 83 -4.30 14.43 -10.96
N GLY A 84 -4.97 13.35 -11.37
CA GLY A 84 -4.80 12.75 -12.70
C GLY A 84 -5.45 13.60 -13.79
N ALA A 85 -5.14 13.30 -15.05
CA ALA A 85 -5.73 13.95 -16.21
C ALA A 85 -7.27 13.80 -16.28
N ASP A 86 -7.79 12.72 -15.70
CA ASP A 86 -9.22 12.42 -15.53
C ASP A 86 -9.84 13.03 -14.27
N TYR A 87 -9.13 13.96 -13.62
CA TYR A 87 -9.49 14.60 -12.36
C TYR A 87 -9.60 13.68 -11.14
N THR A 88 -9.18 12.42 -11.26
CA THR A 88 -9.17 11.48 -10.13
C THR A 88 -7.93 11.64 -9.27
N ARG A 89 -7.97 11.15 -8.02
CA ARG A 89 -6.82 11.15 -7.12
C ARG A 89 -5.87 10.01 -7.50
N ARG A 90 -4.66 10.36 -7.93
CA ARG A 90 -3.61 9.43 -8.37
C ARG A 90 -2.51 9.36 -7.32
N VAL A 91 -2.10 8.16 -6.97
CA VAL A 91 -1.11 7.93 -5.91
C VAL A 91 0.23 7.57 -6.51
N ARG A 92 1.31 8.15 -5.98
CA ARG A 92 2.70 7.74 -6.29
C ARG A 92 3.46 7.52 -4.98
N VAL A 93 4.47 6.66 -5.03
CA VAL A 93 5.42 6.49 -3.93
C VAL A 93 6.58 7.45 -4.11
N THR A 94 6.98 8.13 -3.04
CA THR A 94 8.18 8.97 -3.02
C THR A 94 9.44 8.13 -2.80
N ASP A 95 10.61 8.70 -3.07
CA ASP A 95 11.88 8.04 -2.74
C ASP A 95 12.01 7.75 -1.24
N ALA A 96 11.52 8.66 -0.39
CA ALA A 96 11.45 8.44 1.05
C ALA A 96 10.51 7.27 1.42
N GLY A 97 9.40 7.11 0.70
CA GLY A 97 8.48 5.98 0.86
C GLY A 97 9.14 4.64 0.52
N ARG A 98 9.90 4.58 -0.57
CA ARG A 98 10.67 3.38 -0.95
C ARG A 98 11.76 3.07 0.08
N ALA A 99 12.51 4.09 0.50
CA ALA A 99 13.60 3.96 1.48
C ALA A 99 13.12 3.69 2.92
N ALA A 100 11.83 3.90 3.22
CA ALA A 100 11.26 3.62 4.53
C ALA A 100 10.99 2.13 4.79
N LEU A 101 11.08 1.29 3.75
CA LEU A 101 11.04 -0.16 3.88
C LEU A 101 12.46 -0.70 4.11
N PRO A 102 12.64 -1.70 4.98
CA PRO A 102 13.94 -2.35 5.14
C PRO A 102 14.37 -2.97 3.80
N LEU A 103 15.66 -2.84 3.46
CA LEU A 103 16.23 -3.32 2.19
C LEU A 103 16.30 -4.85 2.06
N ASP A 104 15.86 -5.61 3.07
CA ASP A 104 16.09 -7.05 3.14
C ASP A 104 14.78 -7.85 3.16
N GLY A 105 14.67 -8.69 2.13
CA GLY A 105 13.91 -9.94 2.07
C GLY A 105 14.67 -10.90 1.17
#